data_AF-A0A963HS72-F1
#
_entry.id   AF-A0A963HS72-F1
#
_cell.length_a   1.000
_cell.length_b   1.000
_cell.length_c   1.000
_cell.angle_alpha   90.00
_cell.angle_beta   90.00
_cell.angle_gamma   90.00
#
_symmetry.space_group_name_H-M   'P 1'
#
loop_
_entity.id
_entity.type
_entity.pdbx_description
1 polymer ?
#
loop_
_entity_poly.entity_id
_entity_poly.type
_entity_poly.pdbx_seq_one_letter_code
_entity_poly.pdbx_strand_id
1 'polypeptide(L)'
;MTSLWEAENEDIETGIHAFSFGAASRRCLANSRCRRGNVIEIPKVPKAMQEKFGAILRLTDAFCTAHLDEDYRQLIVEVVAALSRKRPSPLARGKENIWAAAIVHAVGTVNFLFDASQTPHCRAPQIYAFFGTAASTSQNKSKEVRELLGISHASFKWLLPSRLNNNPLIWMVQVNGFFMDARDLPAELQQEAYKRGLIPYVPKPG
;
A
#
# COMPACT_ATOMS: atom_id res chain seq x y z
N MET A 1 -4.44 25.16 -34.20
CA MET A 1 -4.62 25.91 -32.94
C MET A 1 -5.94 25.43 -32.37
N THR A 2 -5.90 24.27 -31.70
CA THR A 2 -7.11 23.50 -31.40
C THR A 2 -6.92 22.78 -30.07
N SER A 3 -7.86 23.05 -29.15
CA SER A 3 -8.26 22.28 -27.97
C SER A 3 -7.18 21.81 -26.99
N LEU A 4 -7.11 22.44 -25.80
CA LEU A 4 -6.40 21.87 -24.66
C LEU A 4 -6.92 22.39 -23.30
N TRP A 5 -8.24 22.53 -23.09
CA TRP A 5 -8.80 22.88 -21.76
C TRP A 5 -10.21 22.32 -21.47
N GLU A 6 -10.56 21.13 -21.96
CA GLU A 6 -11.79 20.44 -21.53
C GLU A 6 -11.43 19.16 -20.80
N ALA A 7 -11.28 19.27 -19.46
CA ALA A 7 -11.50 18.17 -18.51
C ALA A 7 -11.39 18.67 -17.04
N GLU A 8 -12.17 19.70 -16.68
CA GLU A 8 -12.70 19.80 -15.32
C GLU A 8 -14.18 19.45 -15.41
N ASN A 9 -14.49 18.16 -15.44
CA ASN A 9 -15.82 17.69 -15.09
C ASN A 9 -15.97 17.91 -13.57
N GLU A 10 -16.35 19.12 -13.20
CA GLU A 10 -17.01 19.39 -11.92
C GLU A 10 -18.40 18.75 -11.97
N ASP A 11 -18.50 17.51 -11.52
CA ASP A 11 -19.79 16.93 -11.14
C ASP A 11 -20.27 17.61 -9.85
N ILE A 12 -20.91 18.78 -10.00
CA ILE A 12 -21.48 19.61 -8.93
C ILE A 12 -22.58 18.86 -8.14
N GLU A 13 -23.13 17.75 -8.65
CA GLU A 13 -24.28 17.08 -8.04
C GLU A 13 -23.97 16.28 -6.76
N THR A 14 -22.73 15.83 -6.52
CA THR A 14 -22.43 14.99 -5.34
C THR A 14 -21.55 15.65 -4.28
N GLY A 15 -20.78 16.68 -4.66
CA GLY A 15 -19.90 17.42 -3.74
C GLY A 15 -18.79 16.60 -3.07
N ILE A 16 -18.57 15.35 -3.49
CA ILE A 16 -17.53 14.48 -2.91
C ILE A 16 -16.16 14.85 -3.53
N HIS A 17 -15.12 14.99 -2.73
CA HIS A 17 -13.75 15.21 -3.17
C HIS A 17 -12.78 14.28 -2.43
N ALA A 18 -11.65 14.00 -3.09
CA ALA A 18 -10.58 13.20 -2.52
C ALA A 18 -9.87 13.97 -1.40
N PHE A 19 -9.66 13.32 -0.26
CA PHE A 19 -8.76 13.84 0.77
C PHE A 19 -7.33 13.90 0.22
N SER A 20 -6.84 15.12 -0.01
CA SER A 20 -5.55 15.32 -0.68
C SER A 20 -4.40 15.33 0.33
N PHE A 21 -3.78 14.17 0.54
CA PHE A 21 -2.45 14.06 1.13
C PHE A 21 -1.49 13.41 0.12
N GLY A 22 -0.83 14.22 -0.71
CA GLY A 22 0.29 13.81 -1.57
C GLY A 22 -0.08 12.85 -2.71
N ALA A 23 0.10 13.30 -3.95
CA ALA A 23 -0.24 12.56 -5.14
C ALA A 23 0.48 11.20 -5.25
N ALA A 24 -0.24 10.11 -4.97
CA ALA A 24 0.10 8.77 -5.44
C ALA A 24 -0.75 8.48 -6.68
N SER A 25 -0.10 8.04 -7.76
CA SER A 25 -0.70 7.67 -9.06
C SER A 25 -2.00 6.89 -8.88
N ARG A 26 -3.12 7.57 -9.17
CA ARG A 26 -4.48 7.01 -9.26
C ARG A 26 -4.57 6.09 -10.47
N ARG A 27 -4.06 4.87 -10.33
CA ARG A 27 -4.50 3.77 -11.18
C ARG A 27 -5.51 2.97 -10.37
N CYS A 28 -6.79 3.09 -10.76
CA CYS A 28 -7.85 2.18 -10.35
C CYS A 28 -7.35 0.75 -10.53
N LEU A 29 -7.07 0.08 -9.42
CA LEU A 29 -6.95 -1.36 -9.37
C LEU A 29 -8.20 -1.80 -8.64
N ALA A 30 -9.22 -2.17 -9.43
CA ALA A 30 -10.38 -2.88 -8.95
C ALA A 30 -9.86 -4.12 -8.19
N ASN A 31 -9.92 -4.05 -6.87
CA ASN A 31 -9.39 -5.10 -6.02
C ASN A 31 -10.48 -6.15 -5.82
N SER A 32 -10.65 -7.02 -6.82
CA SER A 32 -11.49 -8.21 -6.76
C SER A 32 -10.83 -9.30 -5.88
N ARG A 33 -10.63 -9.02 -4.58
CA ARG A 33 -10.13 -10.02 -3.63
C ARG A 33 -11.28 -10.78 -2.97
N CYS A 34 -11.93 -11.62 -3.76
CA CYS A 34 -12.64 -12.80 -3.23
C CYS A 34 -11.58 -13.90 -3.06
N ARG A 35 -10.98 -14.02 -1.87
CA ARG A 35 -9.86 -14.94 -1.63
C ARG A 35 -10.33 -16.40 -1.70
N ARG A 36 -10.01 -17.07 -2.82
CA ARG A 36 -9.97 -18.54 -2.90
C ARG A 36 -8.54 -19.00 -2.63
N GLY A 37 -8.31 -19.70 -1.52
CA GLY A 37 -7.09 -20.47 -1.26
C GLY A 37 -5.84 -19.63 -0.97
N ASN A 38 -5.00 -20.14 -0.08
CA ASN A 38 -3.80 -19.51 0.45
C ASN A 38 -2.63 -19.55 -0.57
N VAL A 39 -2.77 -18.90 -1.73
CA VAL A 39 -1.75 -18.88 -2.79
C VAL A 39 -1.21 -17.46 -2.95
N ILE A 40 0.11 -17.29 -2.85
CA ILE A 40 0.77 -16.02 -3.20
C ILE A 40 0.63 -15.77 -4.70
N GLU A 41 0.01 -14.65 -5.06
CA GLU A 41 -0.03 -14.16 -6.43
C GLU A 41 1.26 -13.41 -6.75
N ILE A 42 2.03 -13.92 -7.72
CA ILE A 42 3.28 -13.31 -8.19
C ILE A 42 2.99 -12.36 -9.37
N PRO A 43 3.14 -11.03 -9.20
CA PRO A 43 2.85 -10.08 -10.27
C PRO A 43 3.90 -10.13 -11.37
N LYS A 44 3.50 -9.74 -12.60
CA LYS A 44 4.44 -9.59 -13.72
C LYS A 44 5.44 -8.45 -13.44
N VAL A 45 6.73 -8.76 -13.62
CA VAL A 45 7.85 -7.80 -13.51
C VAL A 45 8.68 -7.77 -14.81
N PRO A 46 9.37 -6.65 -15.11
CA PRO A 46 10.24 -6.56 -16.29
C PRO A 46 11.34 -7.62 -16.28
N LYS A 47 11.70 -8.17 -17.45
CA LYS A 47 12.69 -9.26 -17.58
C LYS A 47 14.03 -8.90 -16.93
N ALA A 48 14.51 -7.66 -17.14
CA ALA A 48 15.73 -7.14 -16.54
C ALA A 48 15.71 -7.09 -15.00
N MET A 49 14.54 -7.15 -14.37
CA MET A 49 14.38 -7.07 -12.91
C MET A 49 14.06 -8.42 -12.26
N GLN A 50 13.86 -9.50 -13.03
CA GLN A 50 13.42 -10.79 -12.49
C GLN A 50 14.38 -11.39 -11.48
N GLU A 51 15.69 -11.32 -11.75
CA GLU A 51 16.72 -11.85 -10.85
C GLU A 51 16.73 -11.10 -9.51
N LYS A 52 16.78 -9.76 -9.56
CA LYS A 52 16.75 -8.91 -8.36
C LYS A 52 15.46 -9.08 -7.56
N PHE A 53 14.32 -9.15 -8.27
CA PHE A 53 13.02 -9.40 -7.68
C PHE A 53 13.02 -10.73 -6.90
N GLY A 54 13.43 -11.83 -7.55
CA GLY A 54 13.49 -13.15 -6.92
C GLY A 54 14.45 -13.22 -5.74
N ALA A 55 15.59 -12.52 -5.82
CA ALA A 55 16.56 -12.47 -4.71
C ALA A 55 15.99 -11.76 -3.47
N ILE A 56 15.29 -10.64 -3.66
CA ILE A 56 14.61 -9.94 -2.55
C ILE A 56 13.50 -10.81 -1.99
N LEU A 57 12.69 -11.44 -2.86
CA LEU A 57 11.59 -12.30 -2.40
C LEU A 57 12.09 -13.45 -1.52
N ARG A 58 13.16 -14.15 -1.91
CA ARG A 58 13.73 -15.23 -1.08
C ARG A 58 14.11 -14.77 0.32
N LEU A 59 14.69 -13.56 0.45
CA LEU A 59 15.06 -13.00 1.74
C LEU A 59 13.82 -12.65 2.57
N THR A 60 12.82 -12.00 1.96
CA THR A 60 11.60 -11.61 2.68
C THR A 60 10.72 -12.80 3.03
N ASP A 61 10.72 -13.85 2.21
CA ASP A 61 9.96 -15.09 2.41
C ASP A 61 10.38 -15.81 3.69
N ALA A 62 11.70 -15.93 3.91
CA ALA A 62 12.27 -16.48 5.13
C ALA A 62 11.84 -15.67 6.37
N PHE A 63 11.83 -14.33 6.28
CA PHE A 63 11.37 -13.48 7.37
C PHE A 63 9.88 -13.62 7.64
N CYS A 64 9.05 -13.63 6.59
CA CYS A 64 7.61 -13.75 6.73
C CYS A 64 7.23 -15.08 7.37
N THR A 65 7.85 -16.17 6.93
CA THR A 65 7.64 -17.51 7.50
C THR A 65 7.99 -17.58 8.98
N ALA A 66 9.04 -16.86 9.40
CA ALA A 66 9.50 -16.88 10.79
C ALA A 66 8.71 -15.95 11.72
N HIS A 67 8.20 -14.83 11.21
CA HIS A 67 7.74 -13.72 12.06
C HIS A 67 6.42 -13.06 11.67
N LEU A 68 5.89 -13.32 10.47
CA LEU A 68 4.69 -12.66 9.95
C LEU A 68 3.69 -13.70 9.41
N ASP A 69 2.68 -13.24 8.68
CA ASP A 69 1.65 -14.06 8.06
C ASP A 69 1.65 -13.92 6.52
N GLU A 70 0.71 -14.62 5.89
CA GLU A 70 0.57 -14.64 4.43
C GLU A 70 0.09 -13.29 3.87
N ASP A 71 -0.63 -12.49 4.66
CA ASP A 71 -1.09 -11.17 4.22
C ASP A 71 0.08 -10.20 4.07
N TYR A 72 1.01 -10.21 5.03
CA TYR A 72 2.27 -9.49 4.92
C TYR A 72 3.09 -9.99 3.74
N ARG A 73 3.21 -11.32 3.58
CA ARG A 73 3.97 -11.93 2.49
C ARG A 73 3.46 -11.47 1.13
N GLN A 74 2.14 -11.53 0.90
CA GLN A 74 1.52 -11.07 -0.33
C GLN A 74 1.74 -9.57 -0.56
N LEU A 75 1.55 -8.75 0.48
CA LEU A 75 1.74 -7.30 0.37
C LEU A 75 3.19 -6.91 0.06
N ILE A 76 4.16 -7.62 0.65
CA ILE A 76 5.58 -7.42 0.36
C ILE A 76 5.87 -7.77 -1.11
N VAL A 77 5.32 -8.87 -1.64
CA VAL A 77 5.44 -9.23 -3.06
C VAL A 77 4.91 -8.10 -3.97
N GLU A 78 3.75 -7.53 -3.63
CA GLU A 78 3.16 -6.41 -4.37
C GLU A 78 4.06 -5.16 -4.36
N VAL A 79 4.66 -4.84 -3.20
CA VAL A 79 5.59 -3.71 -3.03
C VAL A 79 6.86 -3.91 -3.86
N VAL A 80 7.50 -5.08 -3.76
CA VAL A 80 8.72 -5.38 -4.52
C VAL A 80 8.42 -5.28 -6.02
N ALA A 81 7.30 -5.85 -6.48
CA ALA A 81 6.91 -5.78 -7.89
C ALA A 81 6.61 -4.35 -8.35
N ALA A 82 6.01 -3.52 -7.49
CA ALA A 82 5.76 -2.11 -7.79
C ALA A 82 7.05 -1.31 -7.94
N LEU A 83 8.04 -1.56 -7.08
CA LEU A 83 9.38 -0.98 -7.22
C LEU A 83 10.07 -1.48 -8.50
N SER A 84 9.99 -2.77 -8.82
CA SER A 84 10.57 -3.35 -10.05
C SER A 84 10.01 -2.73 -11.34
N ARG A 85 8.76 -2.24 -11.32
CA ARG A 85 8.11 -1.62 -12.49
C ARG A 85 8.41 -0.14 -12.69
N LYS A 86 9.01 0.55 -11.70
CA LYS A 86 9.45 1.94 -11.86
C LYS A 86 10.56 2.04 -12.92
N ARG A 87 10.64 3.20 -13.58
CA ARG A 87 11.62 3.47 -14.66
C ARG A 87 12.41 4.74 -14.36
N PRO A 88 13.73 4.66 -14.16
CA PRO A 88 14.50 3.43 -13.91
C PRO A 88 14.05 2.75 -12.60
N SER A 89 14.29 1.44 -12.48
CA SER A 89 13.94 0.70 -11.26
C SER A 89 14.91 1.09 -10.13
N PRO A 90 14.43 1.54 -8.96
CA PRO A 90 15.29 1.89 -7.83
C PRO A 90 16.04 0.66 -7.30
N LEU A 91 15.45 -0.54 -7.44
CA LEU A 91 16.05 -1.81 -7.04
C LEU A 91 17.32 -2.15 -7.82
N ALA A 92 17.57 -1.50 -8.97
CA ALA A 92 18.80 -1.72 -9.73
C ALA A 92 20.05 -1.32 -8.95
N ARG A 93 19.92 -0.44 -7.94
CA ARG A 93 21.03 0.01 -7.09
C ARG A 93 20.85 -0.48 -5.66
N GLY A 94 21.96 -0.81 -5.01
CA GLY A 94 21.97 -1.24 -3.60
C GLY A 94 21.81 -2.76 -3.42
N LYS A 95 22.11 -3.22 -2.21
CA LYS A 95 22.10 -4.64 -1.83
C LYS A 95 20.68 -5.14 -1.55
N GLU A 96 20.43 -6.39 -1.89
CA GLU A 96 19.14 -7.08 -1.76
C GLU A 96 18.68 -7.13 -0.30
N ASN A 97 19.59 -7.37 0.64
CA ASN A 97 19.28 -7.41 2.07
C ASN A 97 18.81 -6.05 2.63
N ILE A 98 19.40 -4.95 2.14
CA ILE A 98 18.97 -3.59 2.49
C ILE A 98 17.56 -3.32 1.94
N TRP A 99 17.29 -3.71 0.69
CA TRP A 99 15.94 -3.58 0.11
C TRP A 99 14.91 -4.44 0.85
N ALA A 100 15.25 -5.69 1.19
CA ALA A 100 14.39 -6.58 1.94
C ALA A 100 14.02 -5.98 3.32
N ALA A 101 15.03 -5.55 4.09
CA ALA A 101 14.81 -4.91 5.39
C ALA A 101 13.95 -3.64 5.28
N ALA A 102 14.24 -2.78 4.29
CA ALA A 102 13.52 -1.54 4.07
C ALA A 102 12.05 -1.75 3.69
N ILE A 103 11.77 -2.74 2.84
CA ILE A 103 10.42 -3.07 2.38
C ILE A 103 9.59 -3.66 3.53
N VAL A 104 10.13 -4.65 4.25
CA VAL A 104 9.46 -5.23 5.43
C VAL A 104 9.17 -4.14 6.45
N HIS A 105 10.16 -3.27 6.71
CA HIS A 105 9.98 -2.15 7.63
C HIS A 105 8.91 -1.16 7.14
N ALA A 106 8.90 -0.81 5.85
CA ALA A 106 7.93 0.14 5.27
C ALA A 106 6.49 -0.37 5.38
N VAL A 107 6.28 -1.65 5.01
CA VAL A 107 4.99 -2.33 5.13
C VAL A 107 4.59 -2.44 6.61
N GLY A 108 5.54 -2.80 7.48
CA GLY A 108 5.34 -2.87 8.91
C GLY A 108 4.91 -1.55 9.54
N THR A 109 5.55 -0.43 9.16
CA THR A 109 5.22 0.91 9.64
C THR A 109 3.75 1.25 9.39
N VAL A 110 3.26 1.10 8.16
CA VAL A 110 1.88 1.52 7.83
C VAL A 110 0.80 0.57 8.32
N ASN A 111 1.17 -0.68 8.62
CA ASN A 111 0.27 -1.72 9.14
C ASN A 111 0.38 -1.94 10.65
N PHE A 112 1.00 -1.01 11.37
CA PHE A 112 1.13 -1.03 12.83
C PHE A 112 1.84 -2.28 13.37
N LEU A 113 2.76 -2.88 12.60
CA LEU A 113 3.48 -4.10 12.99
C LEU A 113 4.29 -3.94 14.29
N PHE A 114 4.71 -2.71 14.59
CA PHE A 114 5.53 -2.37 15.75
C PHE A 114 4.72 -2.10 17.01
N ASP A 115 3.39 -2.13 16.93
CA ASP A 115 2.49 -1.97 18.07
C ASP A 115 2.19 -3.35 18.69
N ALA A 116 2.50 -3.50 19.98
CA ALA A 116 2.34 -4.76 20.70
C ALA A 116 0.87 -5.21 20.86
N SER A 117 -0.10 -4.31 20.64
CA SER A 117 -1.52 -4.64 20.61
C SER A 117 -1.96 -5.36 19.33
N GLN A 118 -1.12 -5.33 18.29
CA GLN A 118 -1.46 -5.89 16.98
C GLN A 118 -0.96 -7.32 16.84
N THR A 119 -1.66 -8.09 16.01
CA THR A 119 -1.22 -9.43 15.58
C THR A 119 -1.16 -9.47 14.05
N PRO A 120 -0.05 -9.97 13.46
CA PRO A 120 1.25 -10.23 14.10
C PRO A 120 1.91 -8.93 14.61
N HIS A 121 2.80 -9.07 15.60
CA HIS A 121 3.66 -8.00 16.12
C HIS A 121 5.13 -8.41 16.01
N CYS A 122 5.97 -7.47 15.59
CA CYS A 122 7.42 -7.65 15.51
C CYS A 122 8.11 -6.31 15.77
N ARG A 123 9.17 -6.29 16.57
CA ARG A 123 9.91 -5.05 16.86
C ARG A 123 10.83 -4.70 15.69
N ALA A 124 10.92 -3.41 15.34
CA ALA A 124 11.78 -2.93 14.26
C ALA A 124 13.25 -3.42 14.31
N PRO A 125 13.93 -3.48 15.49
CA PRO A 125 15.28 -4.03 15.57
C PRO A 125 15.41 -5.50 15.12
N GLN A 126 14.36 -6.32 15.27
CA GLN A 126 14.38 -7.72 14.83
C GLN A 126 14.49 -7.83 13.31
N ILE A 127 13.85 -6.91 12.57
CA ILE A 127 13.98 -6.83 11.11
C ILE A 127 15.44 -6.59 10.74
N TYR A 128 16.09 -5.59 11.34
CA TYR A 128 17.43 -5.19 10.95
C TYR A 128 18.46 -6.29 11.26
N ALA A 129 18.32 -6.92 12.43
CA ALA A 129 19.15 -8.04 12.85
C ALA A 129 19.00 -9.23 11.90
N PHE A 130 17.78 -9.59 11.52
CA PHE A 130 17.52 -10.71 10.60
C PHE A 130 18.18 -10.51 9.24
N PHE A 131 18.13 -9.29 8.69
CA PHE A 131 18.71 -9.00 7.38
C PHE A 131 20.20 -8.59 7.43
N GLY A 132 20.80 -8.52 8.62
CA GLY A 132 22.18 -8.08 8.80
C GLY A 132 22.41 -6.63 8.34
N THR A 133 21.51 -5.72 8.71
CA THR A 133 21.52 -4.31 8.28
C THR A 133 21.57 -3.36 9.47
N ALA A 134 22.14 -2.16 9.27
CA ALA A 134 22.08 -1.11 10.27
C ALA A 134 20.68 -0.46 10.31
N ALA A 135 20.22 -0.09 11.51
CA ALA A 135 18.90 0.50 11.72
C ALA A 135 18.68 1.77 10.88
N SER A 136 19.64 2.70 10.90
CA SER A 136 19.56 3.97 10.14
C SER A 136 19.48 3.73 8.63
N THR A 137 20.24 2.78 8.09
CA THR A 137 20.19 2.41 6.67
C THR A 137 18.81 1.89 6.29
N SER A 138 18.26 0.96 7.07
CA SER A 138 16.95 0.34 6.82
C SER A 138 15.82 1.34 6.96
N GLN A 139 15.84 2.23 7.95
CA GLN A 139 14.83 3.26 8.16
C GLN A 139 14.84 4.32 7.06
N ASN A 140 16.03 4.80 6.66
CA ASN A 140 16.16 5.78 5.57
C ASN A 140 15.69 5.19 4.24
N LYS A 141 16.10 3.95 3.93
CA LYS A 141 15.64 3.24 2.73
C LYS A 141 14.14 2.92 2.80
N SER A 142 13.60 2.63 3.99
CA SER A 142 12.16 2.43 4.20
C SER A 142 11.35 3.70 3.93
N LYS A 143 11.86 4.86 4.35
CA LYS A 143 11.29 6.17 3.99
C LYS A 143 11.28 6.37 2.47
N GLU A 144 12.39 6.07 1.79
CA GLU A 144 12.48 6.12 0.33
C GLU A 144 11.44 5.22 -0.35
N VAL A 145 11.26 3.97 0.13
CA VAL A 145 10.20 3.06 -0.37
C VAL A 145 8.83 3.70 -0.23
N ARG A 146 8.53 4.31 0.93
CA ARG A 146 7.23 4.93 1.18
C ARG A 146 6.98 6.13 0.28
N GLU A 147 7.96 6.99 0.10
CA GLU A 147 7.88 8.15 -0.79
C GLU A 147 7.71 7.74 -2.25
N LEU A 148 8.50 6.77 -2.72
CA LEU A 148 8.45 6.28 -4.09
C LEU A 148 7.08 5.70 -4.44
N LEU A 149 6.42 4.99 -3.51
CA LEU A 149 5.17 4.30 -3.76
C LEU A 149 3.92 5.05 -3.23
N GLY A 150 4.11 6.19 -2.58
CA GLY A 150 3.03 6.89 -1.90
C GLY A 150 2.39 6.05 -0.79
N ILE A 151 3.20 5.27 -0.07
CA ILE A 151 2.74 4.46 1.06
C ILE A 151 2.56 5.37 2.27
N SER A 152 1.32 5.43 2.75
CA SER A 152 0.94 6.20 3.94
C SER A 152 -0.16 5.47 4.69
N HIS A 153 -0.44 5.89 5.93
CA HIS A 153 -1.56 5.35 6.72
C HIS A 153 -2.94 5.67 6.09
N ALA A 154 -3.02 6.65 5.18
CA ALA A 154 -4.22 7.01 4.45
C ALA A 154 -4.35 6.29 3.09
N SER A 155 -3.34 5.50 2.68
CA SER A 155 -3.37 4.76 1.41
C SER A 155 -3.82 3.32 1.64
N PHE A 156 -5.11 3.04 1.43
CA PHE A 156 -5.67 1.70 1.64
C PHE A 156 -5.03 0.61 0.76
N LYS A 157 -4.40 1.00 -0.37
CA LYS A 157 -3.70 0.07 -1.27
C LYS A 157 -2.59 -0.72 -0.57
N TRP A 158 -1.93 -0.11 0.41
CA TRP A 158 -0.76 -0.67 1.08
C TRP A 158 -1.07 -1.14 2.50
N LEU A 159 -2.36 -1.32 2.79
CA LEU A 159 -2.82 -1.86 4.06
C LEU A 159 -3.23 -3.33 3.91
N LEU A 160 -3.06 -4.09 4.99
CA LEU A 160 -3.61 -5.42 5.10
C LEU A 160 -5.14 -5.34 5.15
N PRO A 161 -5.87 -6.34 4.64
CA PRO A 161 -7.34 -6.35 4.72
C PRO A 161 -7.87 -6.23 6.15
N SER A 162 -7.19 -6.85 7.12
CA SER A 162 -7.52 -6.76 8.54
C SER A 162 -7.40 -5.35 9.13
N ARG A 163 -6.65 -4.45 8.47
CA ARG A 163 -6.45 -3.06 8.90
C ARG A 163 -7.43 -2.08 8.27
N LEU A 164 -8.20 -2.49 7.26
CA LEU A 164 -9.08 -1.58 6.52
C LEU A 164 -10.22 -1.07 7.41
N ASN A 165 -10.93 -1.96 8.12
CA ASN A 165 -12.14 -1.58 8.86
C ASN A 165 -11.86 -0.63 10.03
N ASN A 166 -10.69 -0.79 10.65
CA ASN A 166 -10.35 -0.08 11.89
C ASN A 166 -9.46 1.14 11.66
N ASN A 167 -9.12 1.48 10.41
CA ASN A 167 -8.31 2.64 10.09
C ASN A 167 -9.23 3.82 9.72
N PRO A 168 -9.39 4.84 10.58
CA PRO A 168 -10.29 5.96 10.30
C PRO A 168 -9.84 6.77 9.06
N LEU A 169 -8.53 6.89 8.82
CA LEU A 169 -8.01 7.78 7.77
C LEU A 169 -8.38 7.36 6.35
N ILE A 170 -8.58 6.07 6.09
CA ILE A 170 -8.91 5.58 4.75
C ILE A 170 -10.39 5.72 4.39
N TRP A 171 -11.23 5.99 5.38
CA TRP A 171 -12.67 6.22 5.20
C TRP A 171 -13.02 7.70 5.18
N MET A 172 -12.08 8.59 5.52
CA MET A 172 -12.31 10.03 5.46
C MET A 172 -12.39 10.52 4.01
N VAL A 173 -13.55 11.05 3.64
CA VAL A 173 -13.80 11.72 2.36
C VAL A 173 -14.27 13.14 2.61
N GLN A 174 -14.02 14.04 1.66
CA GLN A 174 -14.54 15.40 1.75
C GLN A 174 -15.89 15.45 1.02
N VAL A 175 -16.94 15.94 1.66
CA VAL A 175 -18.26 16.15 1.05
C VAL A 175 -18.69 17.58 1.35
N ASN A 176 -18.91 18.40 0.31
CA ASN A 176 -19.29 19.80 0.44
C ASN A 176 -18.36 20.61 1.37
N GLY A 177 -17.05 20.34 1.30
CA GLY A 177 -16.04 21.00 2.14
C GLY A 177 -15.82 20.39 3.53
N PHE A 178 -16.69 19.47 3.98
CA PHE A 178 -16.59 18.81 5.30
C PHE A 178 -15.96 17.42 5.19
N PHE A 179 -15.12 17.05 6.16
CA PHE A 179 -14.59 15.70 6.26
C PHE A 179 -15.59 14.78 6.96
N MET A 180 -16.00 13.73 6.28
CA MET A 180 -16.96 12.75 6.76
C MET A 180 -16.38 11.35 6.65
N ASP A 181 -16.78 10.47 7.57
CA ASP A 181 -16.53 9.05 7.43
C ASP A 181 -17.47 8.50 6.36
N ALA A 182 -16.89 7.92 5.30
CA ALA A 182 -17.65 7.39 4.19
C ALA A 182 -18.62 6.28 4.60
N ARG A 183 -18.39 5.60 5.73
CA ARG A 183 -19.27 4.53 6.22
C ARG A 183 -20.61 5.05 6.71
N ASP A 184 -20.66 6.32 7.11
CA ASP A 184 -21.86 6.99 7.60
C ASP A 184 -22.61 7.74 6.48
N LEU A 185 -22.04 7.78 5.27
CA LEU A 185 -22.68 8.43 4.12
C LEU A 185 -23.86 7.58 3.57
N PRO A 186 -24.84 8.22 2.91
CA PRO A 186 -25.85 7.52 2.12
C PRO A 186 -25.24 6.55 1.10
N ALA A 187 -25.91 5.43 0.84
CA ALA A 187 -25.42 4.37 -0.03
C ALA A 187 -25.01 4.85 -1.44
N GLU A 188 -25.72 5.85 -1.98
CA GLU A 188 -25.40 6.47 -3.27
C GLU A 188 -24.02 7.15 -3.26
N LEU A 189 -23.74 7.93 -2.22
CA LEU A 189 -22.45 8.59 -2.03
C LEU A 189 -21.33 7.59 -1.73
N GLN A 190 -21.62 6.51 -1.01
CA GLN A 190 -20.66 5.42 -0.82
C GLN A 190 -20.28 4.74 -2.13
N GLN A 191 -21.26 4.45 -2.98
CA GLN A 191 -21.01 3.86 -4.30
C GLN A 191 -20.19 4.80 -5.17
N GLU A 192 -20.47 6.10 -5.13
CA GLU A 192 -19.71 7.10 -5.87
C GLU A 192 -18.27 7.23 -5.36
N ALA A 193 -18.07 7.31 -4.05
CA ALA A 193 -16.75 7.29 -3.43
C ALA A 193 -15.95 6.05 -3.83
N TYR A 194 -16.61 4.88 -3.92
CA TYR A 194 -15.97 3.64 -4.37
C TYR A 194 -15.60 3.68 -5.86
N LYS A 195 -16.51 4.13 -6.74
CA LYS A 195 -16.24 4.29 -8.18
C LYS A 195 -15.03 5.19 -8.43
N ARG A 196 -14.90 6.25 -7.63
CA ARG A 196 -13.79 7.22 -7.69
C ARG A 196 -12.51 6.73 -7.01
N GLY A 197 -12.54 5.54 -6.40
CA GLY A 197 -11.39 4.94 -5.72
C GLY A 197 -10.99 5.66 -4.44
N LEU A 198 -11.93 6.36 -3.79
CA LEU A 198 -11.69 7.08 -2.53
C LEU A 198 -11.75 6.14 -1.32
N ILE A 199 -12.57 5.09 -1.40
CA ILE A 199 -12.73 4.07 -0.37
C ILE A 199 -12.39 2.68 -0.92
N PRO A 200 -11.96 1.72 -0.08
CA PRO A 200 -11.52 0.40 -0.55
C PRO A 200 -12.66 -0.49 -1.06
N TYR A 201 -13.87 -0.34 -0.52
CA TYR A 201 -15.09 -1.06 -0.92
C TYR A 201 -16.32 -0.35 -0.36
N VAL A 202 -17.50 -0.65 -0.90
CA VAL A 202 -18.79 -0.17 -0.36
C VAL A 202 -19.14 -0.99 0.89
N PRO A 203 -19.24 -0.38 2.08
CA PRO A 203 -19.58 -1.10 3.30
C PRO A 203 -20.99 -1.70 3.21
N LYS A 204 -21.22 -2.83 3.87
CA LYS A 204 -22.55 -3.44 3.95
C LYS A 204 -23.44 -2.56 4.84
N PRO A 205 -24.74 -2.41 4.54
CA PRO A 205 -25.68 -1.80 5.47
C PRO A 205 -25.64 -2.57 6.80
N GLY A 206 -25.58 -1.82 7.91
CA GLY A 206 -25.69 -2.34 9.27
C GLY A 206 -27.12 -2.68 9.66
#